data_AF-A0A963KJG1-F1
#
_entry.id   AF-A0A963KJG1-F1
#
_cell.length_a   1.000
_cell.length_b   1.000
_cell.length_c   1.000
_cell.angle_alpha   90.00
_cell.angle_beta   90.00
_cell.angle_gamma   90.00
#
_symmetry.space_group_name_H-M   'P 1'
#
loop_
_entity.id
_entity.type
_entity.pdbx_description
1 polymer ?
#
loop_
_entity_poly.entity_id
_entity_poly.type
_entity_poly.pdbx_seq_one_letter_code
_entity_poly.pdbx_strand_id
1 'polypeptide(L)'
;MSWPAIIRLLLVGLAAALLTACSAVKLAYNNLPDLGYWWVDGYADLGDAQSVRLRSDLARLHEWHRVNEMPRIADLLQQIGRDTPADTTAGDVCRFFDQLRERFDAVSRQAEPGAVMLAASLTPAQLAHIEGKFDKGNAEWRRKWVAVDRAQRLERRFASTLERAEQFYGTLDARQRA
;
A
#
# COMPACT_ATOMS: atom_id res chain seq x y z
N MET A 1 -28.37 19.24 -26.32
CA MET A 1 -28.19 19.21 -24.86
C MET A 1 -27.39 20.46 -24.48
N SER A 2 -27.97 21.39 -23.74
CA SER A 2 -27.33 22.69 -23.47
C SER A 2 -26.12 22.51 -22.53
N TRP A 3 -25.02 23.18 -22.84
CA TRP A 3 -23.78 23.23 -22.05
C TRP A 3 -24.01 23.34 -20.51
N PRO A 4 -24.94 24.18 -19.99
CA PRO A 4 -25.24 24.24 -18.56
C PRO A 4 -25.85 22.95 -17.99
N ALA A 5 -26.57 22.16 -18.78
CA ALA A 5 -27.13 20.88 -18.34
C ALA A 5 -26.02 19.83 -18.16
N ILE A 6 -25.01 19.83 -19.03
CA ILE A 6 -23.84 18.94 -18.93
C ILE A 6 -23.02 19.30 -17.69
N ILE A 7 -22.76 20.58 -17.45
CA ILE A 7 -22.02 21.04 -16.26
C ILE A 7 -22.78 20.66 -14.97
N ARG A 8 -24.09 20.86 -14.93
CA ARG A 8 -24.91 20.47 -13.76
C ARG A 8 -24.86 18.96 -13.51
N LEU A 9 -24.93 18.14 -14.55
CA LEU A 9 -24.81 16.68 -14.43
C LEU A 9 -23.43 16.25 -13.93
N LEU A 10 -22.36 16.89 -14.41
CA LEU A 10 -20.99 16.63 -13.94
C LEU A 10 -20.79 17.04 -12.47
N LEU A 11 -21.34 18.19 -12.06
CA LEU A 11 -21.27 18.67 -10.67
C LEU A 11 -22.08 17.78 -9.71
N VAL A 12 -23.26 17.31 -10.13
CA VAL A 12 -24.08 16.36 -9.35
C VAL A 12 -23.38 15.00 -9.26
N GLY A 13 -22.76 14.53 -10.35
CA GLY A 13 -21.95 13.31 -10.35
C GLY A 13 -20.74 13.41 -9.42
N LEU A 14 -20.03 14.56 -9.43
CA LEU A 14 -18.90 14.82 -8.54
C LEU A 14 -19.34 14.89 -7.08
N ALA A 15 -20.44 15.58 -6.77
CA ALA A 15 -20.99 15.66 -5.41
C ALA A 15 -21.43 14.27 -4.89
N ALA A 16 -22.06 13.45 -5.73
CA ALA A 16 -22.44 12.08 -5.38
C ALA A 16 -21.20 11.17 -5.18
N ALA A 17 -20.16 11.33 -5.99
CA ALA A 17 -18.89 10.62 -5.80
C ALA A 17 -18.21 11.03 -4.47
N LEU A 18 -18.21 12.33 -4.14
CA LEU A 18 -17.66 12.84 -2.88
C LEU A 18 -18.45 12.33 -1.65
N LEU A 19 -19.77 12.13 -1.78
CA LEU A 19 -20.61 11.55 -0.72
C LEU A 19 -20.39 10.04 -0.50
N THR A 20 -19.87 9.32 -1.50
CA THR A 20 -19.49 7.89 -1.36
C THR A 20 -18.02 7.69 -0.98
N ALA A 21 -17.22 8.76 -1.02
CA ALA A 21 -15.79 8.77 -0.71
C ALA A 21 -15.46 8.94 0.78
N CYS A 22 -16.39 8.63 1.70
CA CYS A 22 -16.16 8.75 3.15
C CYS A 22 -15.00 7.90 3.69
N SER A 23 -14.35 7.10 2.85
CA SER A 23 -13.11 6.41 3.19
C SER A 23 -12.16 6.39 1.99
N ALA A 24 -11.12 7.23 2.04
CA ALA A 24 -10.00 7.18 1.08
C ALA A 24 -9.39 5.78 1.00
N VAL A 25 -9.38 5.03 2.12
CA VAL A 25 -8.94 3.64 2.20
C VAL A 25 -9.81 2.73 1.34
N LYS A 26 -11.15 2.83 1.46
CA LYS A 26 -12.08 2.01 0.64
C LYS A 26 -11.94 2.32 -0.85
N LEU A 27 -11.78 3.60 -1.20
CA LEU A 27 -11.58 4.02 -2.59
C LEU A 27 -10.25 3.46 -3.13
N ALA A 28 -9.14 3.67 -2.42
CA ALA A 28 -7.84 3.17 -2.83
C ALA A 28 -7.83 1.64 -2.93
N TYR A 29 -8.40 0.95 -1.93
CA TYR A 29 -8.48 -0.51 -1.90
C TYR A 29 -9.21 -1.06 -3.13
N ASN A 30 -10.40 -0.53 -3.44
CA ASN A 30 -11.18 -1.01 -4.58
C ASN A 30 -10.54 -0.72 -5.95
N ASN A 31 -9.58 0.19 -6.02
CA ASN A 31 -8.82 0.51 -7.23
C ASN A 31 -7.36 -0.01 -7.18
N LEU A 32 -7.03 -0.89 -6.23
CA LEU A 32 -5.68 -1.45 -6.09
C LEU A 32 -5.14 -2.10 -7.37
N PRO A 33 -5.93 -2.82 -8.20
CA PRO A 33 -5.41 -3.37 -9.44
C PRO A 33 -4.85 -2.31 -10.40
N ASP A 34 -5.55 -1.19 -10.56
CA ASP A 34 -5.11 -0.10 -11.44
C ASP A 34 -3.92 0.67 -10.86
N LEU A 35 -3.97 0.97 -9.56
CA LEU A 35 -2.85 1.60 -8.85
C LEU A 35 -1.59 0.74 -8.90
N GLY A 36 -1.73 -0.57 -8.68
CA GLY A 36 -0.65 -1.54 -8.78
C GLY A 36 -0.10 -1.61 -10.20
N TYR A 37 -0.96 -1.63 -11.22
CA TYR A 37 -0.53 -1.56 -12.61
C TYR A 37 0.31 -0.31 -12.88
N TRP A 38 -0.19 0.89 -12.54
CA TRP A 38 0.54 2.14 -12.79
C TRP A 38 1.86 2.20 -12.03
N TRP A 39 1.91 1.64 -10.83
CA TRP A 39 3.14 1.54 -10.07
C TRP A 39 4.17 0.66 -10.79
N VAL A 40 3.80 -0.56 -11.20
CA VAL A 40 4.72 -1.46 -11.92
C VAL A 40 5.14 -0.88 -13.26
N ASP A 41 4.18 -0.35 -14.03
CA ASP A 41 4.41 0.28 -15.33
C ASP A 41 5.38 1.48 -15.23
N GLY A 42 5.22 2.29 -14.19
CA GLY A 42 6.13 3.42 -13.92
C GLY A 42 7.58 3.01 -13.65
N TYR A 43 7.84 1.73 -13.32
CA TYR A 43 9.20 1.16 -13.22
C TYR A 43 9.61 0.38 -14.47
N ALA A 44 8.71 -0.42 -15.03
CA ALA A 44 9.05 -1.43 -16.04
C ALA A 44 8.77 -1.00 -17.48
N ASP A 45 8.05 0.11 -17.71
CA ASP A 45 7.67 0.62 -19.04
C ASP A 45 7.06 -0.49 -19.92
N LEU A 46 5.87 -0.97 -19.53
CA LEU A 46 5.31 -2.21 -20.04
C LEU A 46 4.74 -2.04 -21.45
N GLY A 47 5.00 -3.02 -22.32
CA GLY A 47 4.36 -3.11 -23.63
C GLY A 47 2.92 -3.63 -23.54
N ASP A 48 2.14 -3.47 -24.61
CA ASP A 48 0.69 -3.77 -24.65
C ASP A 48 0.33 -5.17 -24.10
N ALA A 49 1.06 -6.21 -24.53
CA ALA A 49 0.81 -7.58 -24.11
C ALA A 49 1.09 -7.79 -22.60
N GLN A 50 2.17 -7.19 -22.08
CA GLN A 50 2.51 -7.24 -20.66
C GLN A 50 1.48 -6.47 -19.83
N SER A 51 1.02 -5.32 -20.33
CA SER A 51 0.03 -4.48 -19.67
C SER A 51 -1.33 -5.17 -19.52
N VAL A 52 -1.84 -5.80 -20.60
CA VAL A 52 -3.07 -6.59 -20.55
C VAL A 52 -2.94 -7.74 -19.55
N ARG A 53 -1.81 -8.46 -19.58
CA ARG A 53 -1.57 -9.58 -18.68
C ARG A 53 -1.51 -9.15 -17.21
N LEU A 54 -0.72 -8.12 -16.90
CA LEU A 54 -0.53 -7.64 -15.53
C LEU A 54 -1.84 -7.14 -14.93
N ARG A 55 -2.65 -6.40 -15.69
CA ARG A 55 -3.98 -5.95 -15.23
C ARG A 55 -4.88 -7.11 -14.86
N SER A 56 -4.90 -8.16 -15.68
CA SER A 56 -5.65 -9.39 -15.39
C SER A 56 -5.12 -10.09 -14.14
N ASP A 57 -3.80 -10.21 -13.99
CA ASP A 57 -3.19 -10.86 -12.83
C ASP A 57 -3.45 -10.10 -11.53
N LEU A 58 -3.34 -8.77 -11.53
CA LEU A 58 -3.65 -7.93 -10.39
C LEU A 58 -5.14 -7.97 -10.02
N ALA A 59 -6.05 -8.01 -11.00
CA ALA A 59 -7.48 -8.16 -10.75
C ALA A 59 -7.80 -9.50 -10.06
N ARG A 60 -7.20 -10.60 -10.54
CA ARG A 60 -7.36 -11.93 -9.92
C ARG A 60 -6.75 -11.99 -8.52
N LEU A 61 -5.57 -11.42 -8.33
CA LEU A 61 -4.91 -11.36 -7.02
C LEU A 61 -5.75 -10.56 -6.02
N HIS A 62 -6.28 -9.40 -6.44
CA HIS A 62 -7.11 -8.56 -5.59
C HIS A 62 -8.42 -9.23 -5.18
N GLU A 63 -9.08 -9.93 -6.10
CA GLU A 63 -10.29 -10.70 -5.77
C GLU A 63 -9.96 -11.86 -4.82
N TRP A 64 -8.87 -12.59 -5.08
CA TRP A 64 -8.41 -13.63 -4.16
C TRP A 64 -8.12 -13.07 -2.77
N HIS A 65 -7.42 -11.93 -2.67
CA HIS A 65 -7.11 -11.27 -1.40
C HIS A 65 -8.39 -10.87 -0.66
N ARG A 66 -9.38 -10.31 -1.38
CA ARG A 66 -10.67 -9.92 -0.81
C ARG A 66 -11.42 -11.11 -0.22
N VAL A 67 -11.45 -12.24 -0.91
CA VAL A 67 -12.20 -13.43 -0.48
C VAL A 67 -11.46 -14.21 0.61
N ASN A 68 -10.13 -14.30 0.55
CA ASN A 68 -9.36 -15.24 1.37
C ASN A 68 -8.61 -14.58 2.54
N GLU A 69 -8.01 -13.41 2.34
CA GLU A 69 -7.17 -12.76 3.35
C GLU A 69 -7.90 -11.66 4.10
N MET A 70 -8.81 -10.90 3.45
CA MET A 70 -9.51 -9.81 4.13
C MET A 70 -10.32 -10.27 5.36
N PRO A 71 -11.05 -11.40 5.35
CA PRO A 71 -11.72 -11.89 6.56
C PRO A 71 -10.73 -12.25 7.67
N ARG A 72 -9.59 -12.87 7.33
CA ARG A 72 -8.55 -13.25 8.30
C ARG A 72 -7.89 -12.03 8.94
N ILE A 73 -7.66 -10.99 8.14
CA ILE A 73 -7.14 -9.71 8.64
C ILE A 73 -8.17 -9.06 9.57
N ALA A 74 -9.46 -9.09 9.22
CA ALA A 74 -10.52 -8.57 10.09
C ALA A 74 -10.58 -9.33 11.43
N ASP A 75 -10.49 -10.65 11.41
CA ASP A 75 -10.47 -11.48 12.62
C ASP A 75 -9.24 -11.18 13.50
N LEU A 76 -8.06 -11.02 12.88
CA LEU A 76 -6.83 -10.65 13.57
C LEU A 76 -6.95 -9.27 14.24
N LEU A 77 -7.51 -8.28 13.54
CA LEU A 77 -7.75 -6.96 14.11
C LEU A 77 -8.74 -6.99 15.28
N GLN A 78 -9.81 -7.80 15.17
CA GLN A 78 -10.74 -8.01 16.29
C GLN A 78 -10.09 -8.73 17.47
N GLN A 79 -9.18 -9.66 17.21
CA GLN A 79 -8.40 -10.32 18.25
C GLN A 79 -7.50 -9.31 18.96
N ILE A 80 -6.73 -8.49 18.22
CA ILE A 80 -5.88 -7.45 18.79
C ILE A 80 -6.69 -6.51 19.70
N GLY A 81 -7.87 -6.07 19.25
CA GLY A 81 -8.75 -5.20 20.04
C GLY A 81 -9.25 -5.84 21.34
N ARG A 82 -9.44 -7.17 21.38
CA ARG A 82 -9.88 -7.90 22.59
C ARG A 82 -8.72 -8.20 23.54
N ASP A 83 -7.59 -8.61 22.98
CA ASP A 83 -6.44 -9.14 23.73
C ASP A 83 -5.52 -8.04 24.27
N THR A 84 -5.78 -6.77 23.91
CA THR A 84 -4.91 -5.64 24.28
C THR A 84 -5.60 -4.57 25.17
N PRO A 85 -6.12 -4.92 26.36
CA PRO A 85 -6.58 -3.91 27.32
C PRO A 85 -5.38 -3.30 28.07
N ALA A 86 -5.02 -2.08 27.68
CA ALA A 86 -4.09 -1.13 28.31
C ALA A 86 -2.59 -1.51 28.38
N ASP A 87 -2.23 -2.71 28.83
CA ASP A 87 -0.82 -3.08 29.08
C ASP A 87 -0.27 -4.04 28.01
N THR A 88 0.08 -3.48 26.85
CA THR A 88 0.70 -4.24 25.75
C THR A 88 2.15 -4.58 26.06
N THR A 89 2.51 -5.87 26.02
CA THR A 89 3.91 -6.29 26.14
C THR A 89 4.60 -6.32 24.78
N ALA A 90 5.94 -6.25 24.76
CA ALA A 90 6.71 -6.45 23.53
C ALA A 90 6.43 -7.84 22.89
N GLY A 91 6.19 -8.87 23.73
CA GLY A 91 5.86 -10.21 23.26
C GLY A 91 4.52 -10.27 22.52
N ASP A 92 3.52 -9.51 22.98
CA ASP A 92 2.24 -9.40 22.28
C ASP A 92 2.40 -8.74 20.91
N VAL A 93 3.17 -7.66 20.84
CA VAL A 93 3.46 -6.97 19.56
C VAL A 93 4.15 -7.90 18.58
N CYS A 94 5.18 -8.64 19.02
CA CYS A 94 5.88 -9.61 18.18
C CYS A 94 4.93 -10.70 17.66
N ARG A 95 4.10 -11.28 18.53
CA ARG A 95 3.12 -12.30 18.15
C ARG A 95 2.16 -11.80 17.08
N PHE A 96 1.57 -10.61 17.24
CA PHE A 96 0.66 -10.05 16.25
C PHE A 96 1.36 -9.69 14.93
N PHE A 97 2.61 -9.22 15.01
CA PHE A 97 3.41 -8.93 13.82
C PHE A 97 3.69 -10.20 13.01
N ASP A 98 4.04 -11.30 13.67
CA ASP A 98 4.26 -12.60 13.02
C ASP A 98 2.98 -13.09 12.33
N GLN A 99 1.82 -12.98 13.00
CA GLN A 99 0.53 -13.32 12.41
C GLN A 99 0.20 -12.47 11.18
N LEU A 100 0.48 -11.16 11.22
CA LEU A 100 0.31 -10.27 10.07
C LEU A 100 1.26 -10.63 8.93
N ARG A 101 2.50 -11.00 9.25
CA ARG A 101 3.52 -11.41 8.28
C ARG A 101 3.07 -12.66 7.52
N GLU A 102 2.45 -13.63 8.18
CA GLU A 102 1.92 -14.80 7.49
C GLU A 102 0.86 -14.45 6.43
N ARG A 103 0.01 -13.43 6.70
CA ARG A 103 -0.98 -12.96 5.73
C ARG A 103 -0.29 -12.31 4.53
N PHE A 104 0.73 -11.49 4.80
CA PHE A 104 1.55 -10.90 3.73
C PHE A 104 2.22 -11.98 2.86
N ASP A 105 2.84 -12.99 3.48
CA ASP A 105 3.48 -14.09 2.77
C ASP A 105 2.49 -14.90 1.92
N ALA A 106 1.24 -15.03 2.37
CA ALA A 106 0.18 -15.67 1.59
C ALA A 106 -0.14 -14.89 0.31
N VAL A 107 -0.23 -13.56 0.39
CA VAL A 107 -0.41 -12.68 -0.79
C VAL A 107 0.80 -12.78 -1.72
N SER A 108 2.02 -12.77 -1.17
CA SER A 108 3.24 -12.90 -1.98
C SER A 108 3.28 -14.22 -2.75
N ARG A 109 2.99 -15.36 -2.11
CA ARG A 109 2.90 -16.67 -2.78
C ARG A 109 1.82 -16.70 -3.85
N GLN A 110 0.67 -16.07 -3.62
CA GLN A 110 -0.40 -16.00 -4.62
C GLN A 110 -0.01 -15.13 -5.82
N ALA A 111 0.76 -14.06 -5.60
CA ALA A 111 1.21 -13.14 -6.65
C ALA A 111 2.38 -13.72 -7.47
N GLU A 112 3.17 -14.60 -6.87
CA GLU A 112 4.45 -15.10 -7.41
C GLU A 112 4.37 -15.62 -8.86
N PRO A 113 3.40 -16.47 -9.26
CA PRO A 113 3.37 -16.97 -10.64
C PRO A 113 3.22 -15.85 -11.68
N GLY A 114 2.39 -14.83 -11.38
CA GLY A 114 2.22 -13.68 -12.26
C GLY A 114 3.47 -12.80 -12.31
N ALA A 115 4.12 -12.59 -11.15
CA ALA A 115 5.35 -11.82 -11.07
C ALA A 115 6.51 -12.49 -11.83
N VAL A 116 6.66 -13.81 -11.71
CA VAL A 116 7.69 -14.59 -12.44
C VAL A 116 7.44 -14.54 -13.95
N MET A 117 6.20 -14.69 -14.39
CA MET A 117 5.83 -14.58 -15.80
C MET A 117 6.14 -13.19 -16.37
N LEU A 118 5.84 -12.12 -15.62
CA LEU A 118 6.20 -10.77 -16.03
C LEU A 118 7.71 -10.61 -16.11
N ALA A 119 8.45 -11.02 -15.06
CA ALA A 119 9.90 -10.91 -15.00
C ALA A 119 10.59 -11.64 -16.17
N ALA A 120 10.12 -12.83 -16.52
CA ALA A 120 10.64 -13.61 -17.65
C ALA A 120 10.37 -12.97 -19.02
N SER A 121 9.41 -12.05 -19.10
CA SER A 121 9.06 -11.34 -20.34
C SER A 121 9.79 -10.00 -20.51
N LEU A 122 10.54 -9.54 -19.50
CA LEU A 122 11.19 -8.23 -19.53
C LEU A 122 12.32 -8.19 -20.56
N THR A 123 12.37 -7.10 -21.33
CA THR A 123 13.44 -6.85 -22.30
C THR A 123 14.67 -6.24 -21.63
N PRO A 124 15.86 -6.31 -22.26
CA PRO A 124 17.05 -5.62 -21.76
C PRO A 124 16.85 -4.11 -21.55
N ALA A 125 16.08 -3.45 -22.42
CA ALA A 125 15.77 -2.03 -22.30
C ALA A 125 14.90 -1.73 -21.05
N GLN A 126 13.89 -2.57 -20.78
CA GLN A 126 13.05 -2.44 -19.60
C GLN A 126 13.85 -2.70 -18.31
N LEU A 127 14.74 -3.69 -18.31
CA LEU A 127 15.64 -3.95 -17.17
C LEU A 127 16.55 -2.75 -16.87
N ALA A 128 17.14 -2.14 -17.90
CA ALA A 128 17.95 -0.92 -17.72
C ALA A 128 17.12 0.26 -17.19
N HIS A 129 15.86 0.40 -17.62
CA HIS A 129 14.97 1.43 -17.08
C HIS A 129 14.64 1.18 -15.60
N ILE A 130 14.36 -0.06 -15.21
CA ILE A 130 14.14 -0.46 -13.81
C ILE A 130 15.38 -0.16 -12.96
N GLU A 131 16.57 -0.53 -13.43
CA GLU A 131 17.83 -0.25 -12.74
C GLU A 131 18.02 1.26 -12.50
N GLY A 132 17.80 2.09 -13.52
CA GLY A 132 17.88 3.55 -13.37
C GLY A 132 16.88 4.12 -12.35
N LYS A 133 15.66 3.57 -12.29
CA LYS A 133 14.67 3.94 -11.27
C LYS A 133 15.14 3.55 -9.86
N PHE A 134 15.68 2.35 -9.70
CA PHE A 134 16.22 1.89 -8.42
C PHE A 134 17.44 2.70 -8.00
N ASP A 135 18.35 3.04 -8.89
CA ASP A 135 19.51 3.86 -8.55
C ASP A 135 19.12 5.24 -8.03
N LYS A 136 18.18 5.89 -8.71
CA LYS A 136 17.63 7.18 -8.26
C LYS A 136 17.00 7.07 -6.88
N GLY A 137 16.11 6.09 -6.69
CA GLY A 137 15.43 5.87 -5.40
C GLY A 137 16.40 5.52 -4.28
N ASN A 138 17.36 4.65 -4.55
CA ASN A 138 18.40 4.23 -3.60
C ASN A 138 19.32 5.39 -3.21
N ALA A 139 19.67 6.27 -4.14
CA ALA A 139 20.46 7.46 -3.85
C ALA A 139 19.70 8.42 -2.92
N GLU A 140 18.42 8.66 -3.16
CA GLU A 140 17.56 9.46 -2.28
C GLU A 140 17.42 8.82 -0.90
N TRP A 141 17.12 7.52 -0.86
CA TRP A 141 16.97 6.79 0.38
C TRP A 141 18.27 6.81 1.21
N ARG A 142 19.42 6.59 0.57
CA ARG A 142 20.74 6.67 1.24
C ARG A 142 20.99 8.05 1.83
N ARG A 143 20.69 9.14 1.11
CA ARG A 143 20.82 10.50 1.66
C ARG A 143 19.91 10.72 2.86
N LYS A 144 18.67 10.24 2.81
CA LYS A 144 17.68 10.44 3.88
C LYS A 144 17.90 9.53 5.10
N TRP A 145 18.44 8.33 4.92
CA TRP A 145 18.41 7.30 5.97
C TRP A 145 19.76 6.66 6.28
N VAL A 146 20.78 6.79 5.45
CA VAL A 146 22.09 6.15 5.67
C VAL A 146 23.18 7.17 5.96
N ALA A 147 23.27 8.22 5.14
CA ALA A 147 24.27 9.28 5.20
C ALA A 147 23.98 10.34 6.29
N VAL A 148 23.42 9.90 7.42
CA VAL A 148 23.09 10.71 8.59
C VAL A 148 23.53 9.95 9.83
N ASP A 149 23.84 10.64 10.92
CA ASP A 149 24.29 9.96 12.14
C ASP A 149 23.18 9.13 12.80
N ARG A 150 23.56 8.29 13.78
CA ARG A 150 22.62 7.40 14.46
C ARG A 150 21.50 8.17 15.18
N ALA A 151 21.81 9.30 15.82
CA ALA A 151 20.84 10.06 16.59
C ALA A 151 19.81 10.69 15.65
N GLN A 152 20.25 11.30 14.55
CA GLN A 152 19.38 11.85 13.50
C GLN A 152 18.47 10.79 12.87
N ARG A 153 18.99 9.57 12.64
CA ARG A 153 18.16 8.47 12.12
C ARG A 153 17.07 8.03 13.10
N LEU A 154 17.42 7.93 14.39
CA LEU A 154 16.45 7.55 15.42
C LEU A 154 15.36 8.60 15.54
N GLU A 155 15.74 9.88 15.57
CA GLU A 155 14.80 11.00 15.60
C GLU A 155 13.83 10.97 14.41
N ARG A 156 14.36 10.82 13.19
CA ARG A 156 13.52 10.71 11.97
C ARG A 156 12.56 9.52 12.01
N ARG A 157 13.00 8.38 12.53
CA ARG A 157 12.15 7.19 12.68
C ARG A 157 11.06 7.44 13.72
N PHE A 158 11.42 8.01 14.86
CA PHE A 158 10.48 8.34 15.93
C PHE A 158 9.42 9.32 15.44
N ALA A 159 9.82 10.43 14.81
CA ALA A 159 8.92 11.41 14.22
C ALA A 159 7.96 10.78 13.20
N SER A 160 8.46 9.93 12.30
CA SER A 160 7.61 9.22 11.32
C SER A 160 6.66 8.21 11.96
N THR A 161 7.05 7.56 13.05
CA THR A 161 6.16 6.68 13.81
C THR A 161 5.08 7.49 14.51
N LEU A 162 5.44 8.61 15.14
CA LEU A 162 4.51 9.51 15.80
C LEU A 162 3.48 10.08 14.83
N GLU A 163 3.92 10.58 13.67
CA GLU A 163 3.05 11.09 12.61
C GLU A 163 2.02 10.04 12.16
N ARG A 164 2.45 8.79 11.94
CA ARG A 164 1.56 7.70 11.54
C ARG A 164 0.59 7.30 12.65
N ALA A 165 1.04 7.32 13.90
CA ALA A 165 0.16 7.07 15.04
C ALA A 165 -0.90 8.18 15.15
N GLU A 166 -0.52 9.44 14.98
CA GLU A 166 -1.45 10.57 15.04
C GLU A 166 -2.46 10.59 13.87
N GLN A 167 -2.06 10.13 12.67
CA GLN A 167 -2.98 9.94 11.55
C GLN A 167 -4.07 8.89 11.85
N PHE A 168 -3.80 7.93 12.74
CA PHE A 168 -4.74 6.85 13.05
C PHE A 168 -5.54 7.11 14.34
N TYR A 169 -4.87 7.53 15.41
CA TYR A 169 -5.47 7.74 16.74
C TYR A 169 -5.87 9.19 17.03
N GLY A 170 -5.49 10.14 16.17
CA GLY A 170 -5.58 11.58 16.44
C GLY A 170 -4.40 12.09 17.28
N THR A 171 -4.46 13.37 17.68
CA THR A 171 -3.39 14.03 18.45
C THR A 171 -3.11 13.27 19.75
N LEU A 172 -1.89 12.78 19.92
CA LEU A 172 -1.47 12.09 21.14
C LEU A 172 -1.28 13.07 22.31
N ASP A 173 -1.23 12.61 23.56
CA ASP A 173 -0.86 13.43 24.71
C ASP A 173 0.67 13.37 24.99
N ALA A 174 1.15 14.12 25.97
CA ALA A 174 2.59 14.12 26.31
C ALA A 174 3.07 12.77 26.86
N ARG A 175 2.20 11.99 27.52
CA ARG A 175 2.54 10.66 28.05
C ARG A 175 2.65 9.63 26.93
N GLN A 176 1.87 9.81 25.86
CA GLN A 176 1.89 8.95 24.67
C GLN A 176 3.03 9.29 23.69
N ARG A 177 3.73 10.41 23.88
CA ARG A 177 4.91 10.84 23.09
C ARG A 177 6.25 10.66 23.82
N ALA A 178 6.23 10.28 25.10
CA ALA A 178 7.41 10.07 25.91
C ALA A 178 8.03 8.69 25.63
#